data_AF-A0AAD1EI63-F1
#
_entry.id   AF-A0AAD1EI63-F1
#
_cell.length_a   1.000
_cell.length_b   1.000
_cell.length_c   1.000
_cell.angle_alpha   90.00
_cell.angle_beta   90.00
_cell.angle_gamma   90.00
#
_symmetry.space_group_name_H-M   'P 1'
#
loop_
_entity.id
_entity.type
_entity.pdbx_description
1 polymer ?
#
loop_
_entity_poly.entity_id
_entity_poly.type
_entity_poly.pdbx_seq_one_letter_code
_entity_poly.pdbx_strand_id
1 'polypeptide(L)'
;MALTVRLYLIEEDGTIKRIPRRVADKMTSGDDAIPAYAGTRQRVLELIVENEGGKAQGIIKTIGYYLDFDPEGRVDESLRENLRAVMNAAFPEHQSPEDNVVSMKGRREHQIWEERNRWKPEPQLLDPIIADLARKPGTKALPSVDGFAAKHAPLSYEAKSALNEIGSKLSLVPWSVGQLSERSLPGFIQQARKRAKDEPEEQYFWEAAAFEGERQLELKRLRRTGKGTWVALFEIYRHTGPSSVEEAFTKRLECDGEAAAVEAMKELVREHHGLMGPGHSMESRTMPLLEWKLMNRWEG
;
A
#
# COMPACT_ATOMS: atom_id res chain seq x y z
N MET A 1 -2.22 -30.45 0.17
CA MET A 1 -1.77 -29.68 -1.00
C MET A 1 -1.49 -28.26 -0.54
N ALA A 2 -0.32 -27.71 -0.82
CA ALA A 2 0.10 -26.39 -0.34
C ALA A 2 0.85 -25.62 -1.43
N LEU A 3 0.51 -24.36 -1.63
CA LEU A 3 1.21 -23.47 -2.56
C LEU A 3 2.37 -22.77 -1.84
N THR A 4 3.50 -22.65 -2.52
CA THR A 4 4.62 -21.86 -2.02
C THR A 4 5.22 -21.00 -3.12
N VAL A 5 5.66 -19.81 -2.75
CA VAL A 5 6.41 -18.91 -3.63
C VAL A 5 7.91 -19.18 -3.50
N ARG A 6 8.64 -19.15 -4.61
CA ARG A 6 10.10 -19.23 -4.69
C ARG A 6 10.62 -18.10 -5.57
N LEU A 7 11.71 -17.46 -5.11
CA LEU A 7 12.30 -16.31 -5.77
C LEU A 7 13.76 -16.61 -6.13
N TYR A 8 14.13 -16.29 -7.35
CA TYR A 8 15.47 -16.44 -7.90
C TYR A 8 15.92 -15.12 -8.53
N LEU A 9 17.15 -14.72 -8.28
CA LEU A 9 17.83 -13.60 -8.93
C LEU A 9 18.71 -14.14 -10.06
N ILE A 10 18.67 -13.50 -11.22
CA ILE A 10 19.45 -13.84 -12.40
C ILE A 10 20.38 -12.67 -12.71
N GLU A 11 21.66 -12.90 -12.54
CA GLU A 11 22.71 -11.93 -12.83
C GLU A 11 22.87 -11.75 -14.35
N GLU A 12 23.62 -10.71 -14.76
CA GLU A 12 23.84 -10.43 -16.19
C GLU A 12 24.62 -11.55 -16.90
N ASP A 13 25.53 -12.22 -16.19
CA ASP A 13 26.31 -13.35 -16.69
C ASP A 13 25.50 -14.67 -16.79
N GLY A 14 24.22 -14.63 -16.40
CA GLY A 14 23.34 -15.80 -16.38
C GLY A 14 23.43 -16.64 -15.09
N THR A 15 24.22 -16.22 -14.10
CA THR A 15 24.29 -16.89 -12.80
C THR A 15 22.94 -16.79 -12.08
N ILE A 16 22.44 -17.93 -11.60
CA ILE A 16 21.16 -18.03 -10.89
C ILE A 16 21.42 -18.17 -9.39
N LYS A 17 20.90 -17.22 -8.61
CA LYS A 17 20.96 -17.23 -7.14
C LYS A 17 19.55 -17.30 -6.56
N ARG A 18 19.38 -18.03 -5.47
CA ARG A 18 18.12 -18.08 -4.73
C ARG A 18 18.00 -16.84 -3.86
N ILE A 19 16.79 -16.31 -3.75
CA ILE A 19 16.43 -15.34 -2.72
C ILE A 19 15.76 -16.12 -1.58
N PRO A 20 16.43 -16.31 -0.42
CA PRO A 20 15.81 -16.99 0.70
C PRO A 20 14.54 -16.27 1.14
N ARG A 21 13.50 -17.02 1.54
CA ARG A 21 12.23 -16.45 1.99
C ARG A 21 12.41 -15.36 3.06
N ARG A 22 13.33 -15.57 4.02
CA ARG A 22 13.67 -14.57 5.04
C ARG A 22 14.09 -13.22 4.43
N VAL A 23 14.91 -13.27 3.38
CA VAL A 23 15.44 -12.09 2.71
C VAL A 23 14.33 -11.44 1.89
N ALA A 24 13.56 -12.22 1.14
CA ALA A 24 12.40 -11.71 0.39
C ALA A 24 11.37 -11.01 1.29
N ASP A 25 10.94 -11.66 2.39
CA ASP A 25 9.95 -11.11 3.31
C ASP A 25 10.44 -9.77 3.91
N LYS A 26 11.72 -9.69 4.29
CA LYS A 26 12.30 -8.48 4.88
C LYS A 26 12.67 -7.39 3.87
N MET A 27 13.00 -7.75 2.63
CA MET A 27 13.19 -6.77 1.55
C MET A 27 11.89 -6.03 1.24
N THR A 28 10.74 -6.72 1.30
CA THR A 28 9.44 -6.07 1.09
C THR A 28 9.05 -5.10 2.20
N SER A 29 9.52 -5.33 3.44
CA SER A 29 9.28 -4.43 4.57
C SER A 29 10.34 -3.33 4.73
N GLY A 30 11.43 -3.37 3.96
CA GLY A 30 12.57 -2.45 4.11
C GLY A 30 13.53 -2.80 5.27
N ASP A 31 13.40 -4.01 5.84
CA ASP A 31 14.19 -4.50 6.96
C ASP A 31 15.43 -5.31 6.52
N ASP A 32 15.59 -5.57 5.22
CA ASP A 32 16.76 -6.20 4.61
C ASP A 32 17.23 -5.40 3.38
N ALA A 33 18.54 -5.45 3.15
CA ALA A 33 19.19 -5.02 1.92
C ALA A 33 20.00 -6.17 1.34
N ILE A 34 20.32 -6.14 0.05
CA ILE A 34 21.34 -6.97 -0.58
C ILE A 34 22.45 -6.05 -1.11
N PRO A 35 23.43 -5.64 -0.28
CA PRO A 35 24.44 -4.66 -0.67
C PRO A 35 25.27 -5.05 -1.89
N ALA A 36 25.39 -6.36 -2.17
CA ALA A 36 26.08 -6.86 -3.36
C ALA A 36 25.46 -6.38 -4.69
N TYR A 37 24.20 -5.95 -4.66
CA TYR A 37 23.48 -5.40 -5.82
C TYR A 37 23.17 -3.91 -5.68
N ALA A 38 23.77 -3.21 -4.72
CA ALA A 38 23.55 -1.78 -4.52
C ALA A 38 23.75 -0.96 -5.82
N GLY A 39 22.77 -0.11 -6.13
CA GLY A 39 22.76 0.74 -7.32
C GLY A 39 22.58 -0.01 -8.64
N THR A 40 22.11 -1.26 -8.62
CA THR A 40 21.94 -2.08 -9.82
C THR A 40 20.49 -2.47 -10.07
N ARG A 41 20.19 -2.88 -11.30
CA ARG A 41 18.89 -3.44 -11.68
C ARG A 41 19.07 -4.91 -12.02
N GLN A 42 18.38 -5.79 -11.30
CA GLN A 42 18.54 -7.24 -11.44
C GLN A 42 17.27 -7.90 -11.94
N ARG A 43 17.43 -8.97 -12.74
CA ARG A 43 16.31 -9.82 -13.14
C ARG A 43 15.95 -10.76 -12.00
N VAL A 44 14.66 -10.85 -11.71
CA VAL A 44 14.10 -11.76 -10.71
C VAL A 44 13.03 -12.63 -11.34
N LEU A 45 13.01 -13.89 -10.95
CA LEU A 45 12.01 -14.87 -11.33
C LEU A 45 11.28 -15.36 -10.09
N GLU A 46 9.97 -15.17 -10.09
CA GLU A 46 9.05 -15.72 -9.11
C GLU A 46 8.34 -16.95 -9.66
N LEU A 47 8.28 -17.99 -8.83
CA LEU A 47 7.64 -19.26 -9.14
C LEU A 47 6.57 -19.55 -8.09
N ILE A 48 5.36 -19.83 -8.56
CA ILE A 48 4.29 -20.39 -7.73
C ILE A 48 4.37 -21.90 -7.88
N VAL A 49 4.76 -22.58 -6.81
CA VAL A 49 5.04 -24.02 -6.79
C VAL A 49 3.97 -24.74 -5.98
N GLU A 50 3.40 -25.78 -6.56
CA GLU A 50 2.52 -26.71 -5.87
C GLU A 50 3.34 -27.74 -5.09
N ASN A 51 2.97 -27.96 -3.83
CA ASN A 51 3.61 -28.95 -2.98
C ASN A 51 2.61 -29.98 -2.44
N GLU A 52 3.09 -31.22 -2.39
CA GLU A 52 2.41 -32.34 -1.76
C GLU A 52 3.42 -33.15 -0.93
N GLY A 53 3.08 -33.46 0.31
CA GLY A 53 4.01 -34.14 1.24
C GLY A 53 5.33 -33.40 1.48
N GLY A 54 5.32 -32.05 1.34
CA GLY A 54 6.53 -31.21 1.51
C GLY A 54 7.49 -31.22 0.32
N LYS A 55 7.10 -31.81 -0.82
CA LYS A 55 7.89 -31.84 -2.06
C LYS A 55 7.20 -31.04 -3.15
N ALA A 56 7.98 -30.36 -3.99
CA ALA A 56 7.48 -29.67 -5.17
C ALA A 56 6.96 -30.70 -6.19
N GLN A 57 5.69 -30.55 -6.60
CA GLN A 57 5.03 -31.39 -7.60
C GLN A 57 5.04 -30.75 -8.98
N GLY A 58 4.90 -29.42 -9.03
CA GLY A 58 4.87 -28.68 -10.28
C GLY A 58 4.96 -27.17 -10.09
N ILE A 59 5.38 -26.49 -11.16
CA ILE A 59 5.35 -25.03 -11.25
C ILE A 59 4.01 -24.64 -11.89
N ILE A 60 3.18 -23.92 -11.16
CA ILE A 60 1.87 -23.44 -11.64
C ILE A 60 2.03 -22.19 -12.49
N LYS A 61 2.95 -21.31 -12.08
CA LYS A 61 3.16 -20.01 -12.73
C LYS A 61 4.59 -19.53 -12.56
N THR A 62 5.12 -18.90 -13.61
CA THR A 62 6.39 -18.19 -13.62
C THR A 62 6.16 -16.71 -13.92
N ILE A 63 6.81 -15.83 -13.18
CA ILE A 63 6.69 -14.38 -13.34
C ILE A 63 8.09 -13.78 -13.30
N GLY A 64 8.57 -13.30 -14.45
CA GLY A 64 9.84 -12.57 -14.54
C GLY A 64 9.63 -11.07 -14.36
N TYR A 65 10.41 -10.43 -13.50
CA TYR A 65 10.43 -8.98 -13.34
C TYR A 65 11.81 -8.43 -12.99
N TYR A 66 11.94 -7.12 -12.91
CA TYR A 66 13.17 -6.45 -12.50
C TYR A 66 13.02 -5.87 -11.09
N LEU A 67 14.09 -5.96 -10.30
CA LEU A 67 14.26 -5.21 -9.05
C LEU A 67 15.31 -4.15 -9.24
N ASP A 68 14.98 -2.91 -8.91
CA ASP A 68 15.92 -1.79 -8.86
C ASP A 68 16.41 -1.63 -7.43
N PHE A 69 17.71 -1.81 -7.22
CA PHE A 69 18.35 -1.70 -5.92
C PHE A 69 18.88 -0.28 -5.72
N ASP A 70 18.55 0.34 -4.60
CA ASP A 70 19.07 1.66 -4.20
C ASP A 70 20.59 1.61 -3.89
N PRO A 71 21.25 2.76 -3.63
CA PRO A 71 22.68 2.79 -3.29
C PRO A 71 23.08 1.97 -2.06
N GLU A 72 22.13 1.60 -1.21
CA GLU A 72 22.32 0.76 -0.03
C GLU A 72 21.96 -0.72 -0.28
N GLY A 73 21.44 -1.05 -1.46
CA GLY A 73 20.99 -2.40 -1.84
C GLY A 73 19.58 -2.75 -1.37
N ARG A 74 18.73 -1.78 -1.03
CA ARG A 74 17.32 -2.00 -0.71
C ARG A 74 16.46 -1.90 -1.96
N VAL A 75 15.25 -2.43 -1.87
CA VAL A 75 14.28 -2.46 -2.97
C VAL A 75 12.89 -2.05 -2.51
N ASP A 76 12.69 -1.65 -1.25
CA ASP A 76 11.35 -1.36 -0.73
C ASP A 76 10.72 -0.16 -1.42
N GLU A 77 11.52 0.86 -1.73
CA GLU A 77 11.07 2.03 -2.50
C GLU A 77 10.76 1.63 -3.95
N SER A 78 11.65 0.92 -4.64
CA SER A 78 11.43 0.48 -6.02
C SER A 78 10.31 -0.55 -6.18
N LEU A 79 10.09 -1.41 -5.18
CA LEU A 79 8.95 -2.33 -5.11
C LEU A 79 7.64 -1.55 -4.91
N ARG A 80 7.64 -0.52 -4.05
CA ARG A 80 6.49 0.37 -3.88
C ARG A 80 6.21 1.18 -5.14
N GLU A 81 7.22 1.70 -5.81
CA GLU A 81 7.09 2.40 -7.08
C GLU A 81 6.64 1.48 -8.20
N ASN A 82 7.19 0.25 -8.29
CA ASN A 82 6.75 -0.74 -9.26
C ASN A 82 5.33 -1.21 -8.98
N LEU A 83 4.94 -1.40 -7.72
CA LEU A 83 3.55 -1.63 -7.35
C LEU A 83 2.69 -0.44 -7.78
N ARG A 84 3.10 0.78 -7.48
CA ARG A 84 2.40 2.01 -7.91
C ARG A 84 2.31 2.10 -9.43
N ALA A 85 3.32 1.69 -10.18
CA ALA A 85 3.34 1.72 -11.63
C ALA A 85 2.52 0.58 -12.26
N VAL A 86 2.51 -0.63 -11.66
CA VAL A 86 1.54 -1.69 -12.00
C VAL A 86 0.13 -1.17 -11.79
N MET A 87 -0.14 -0.54 -10.64
CA MET A 87 -1.43 0.05 -10.34
C MET A 87 -1.74 1.13 -11.38
N ASN A 88 -0.90 2.14 -11.59
CA ASN A 88 -1.13 3.20 -12.57
C ASN A 88 -1.29 2.67 -14.02
N ALA A 89 -0.60 1.60 -14.40
CA ALA A 89 -0.70 1.01 -15.74
C ALA A 89 -1.90 0.08 -15.91
N ALA A 90 -2.33 -0.61 -14.85
CA ALA A 90 -3.58 -1.37 -14.81
C ALA A 90 -4.81 -0.44 -14.66
N PHE A 91 -4.57 0.77 -14.14
CA PHE A 91 -5.56 1.82 -13.86
C PHE A 91 -5.13 3.17 -14.50
N PRO A 92 -5.04 3.28 -15.85
CA PRO A 92 -4.63 4.53 -16.50
C PRO A 92 -5.66 5.65 -16.26
N GLU A 93 -5.19 6.85 -15.90
CA GLU A 93 -6.01 8.07 -15.84
C GLU A 93 -6.74 8.28 -17.18
N HIS A 94 -8.07 8.31 -17.19
CA HIS A 94 -8.83 8.40 -18.45
C HIS A 94 -8.98 9.85 -18.95
N GLN A 95 -8.78 9.96 -20.26
CA GLN A 95 -8.91 11.16 -21.10
C GLN A 95 -10.38 11.50 -21.40
N SER A 96 -10.66 12.78 -21.63
CA SER A 96 -12.00 13.34 -21.83
C SER A 96 -12.75 12.77 -23.06
N PRO A 97 -14.10 12.79 -23.06
CA PRO A 97 -14.92 12.02 -24.02
C PRO A 97 -15.06 12.63 -25.44
N GLU A 98 -14.41 13.75 -25.76
CA GLU A 98 -14.57 14.42 -27.07
C GLU A 98 -13.67 13.86 -28.18
N ASP A 99 -12.71 12.98 -27.86
CA ASP A 99 -11.85 12.37 -28.86
C ASP A 99 -12.45 11.04 -29.36
N ASN A 100 -13.02 11.07 -30.56
CA ASN A 100 -13.47 9.89 -31.33
C ASN A 100 -12.29 9.02 -31.84
N VAL A 101 -11.16 9.10 -31.15
CA VAL A 101 -9.91 8.40 -31.42
C VAL A 101 -9.64 7.55 -30.19
N VAL A 102 -9.72 6.23 -30.34
CA VAL A 102 -9.33 5.29 -29.28
C VAL A 102 -7.88 5.58 -28.93
N SER A 103 -7.66 6.20 -27.77
CA SER A 103 -6.33 6.50 -27.29
C SER A 103 -5.62 5.19 -26.96
N MET A 104 -4.79 4.75 -27.90
CA MET A 104 -3.86 3.64 -27.70
C MET A 104 -2.81 3.96 -26.63
N LYS A 105 -2.82 5.16 -26.02
CA LYS A 105 -1.79 5.65 -25.11
C LYS A 105 -1.72 4.84 -23.82
N GLY A 106 -2.85 4.56 -23.15
CA GLY A 106 -2.87 3.74 -21.92
C GLY A 106 -2.46 2.28 -22.17
N ARG A 107 -2.93 1.69 -23.28
CA ARG A 107 -2.52 0.32 -23.69
C ARG A 107 -1.04 0.27 -24.06
N ARG A 108 -0.53 1.33 -24.71
CA ARG A 108 0.87 1.48 -25.07
C ARG A 108 1.74 1.78 -23.85
N GLU A 109 1.27 2.54 -22.88
CA GLU A 109 1.97 2.81 -21.61
C GLU A 109 2.02 1.57 -20.73
N HIS A 110 0.93 0.80 -20.65
CA HIS A 110 0.92 -0.51 -19.99
C HIS A 110 1.84 -1.51 -20.70
N GLN A 111 1.80 -1.55 -22.03
CA GLN A 111 2.69 -2.40 -22.82
C GLN A 111 4.16 -1.97 -22.67
N ILE A 112 4.47 -0.68 -22.72
CA ILE A 112 5.81 -0.14 -22.45
C ILE A 112 6.24 -0.46 -21.02
N TRP A 113 5.32 -0.40 -20.06
CA TRP A 113 5.60 -0.74 -18.66
C TRP A 113 5.89 -2.24 -18.50
N GLU A 114 5.08 -3.13 -19.09
CA GLU A 114 5.35 -4.57 -19.09
C GLU A 114 6.66 -4.88 -19.82
N GLU A 115 6.92 -4.27 -20.97
CA GLU A 115 8.18 -4.44 -21.71
C GLU A 115 9.40 -3.95 -20.90
N ARG A 116 9.24 -2.94 -20.05
CA ARG A 116 10.32 -2.38 -19.22
C ARG A 116 10.51 -3.10 -17.89
N ASN A 117 9.48 -3.75 -17.35
CA ASN A 117 9.47 -4.26 -15.98
C ASN A 117 9.20 -5.77 -15.88
N ARG A 118 8.75 -6.40 -16.95
CA ARG A 118 8.59 -7.84 -17.06
C ARG A 118 9.53 -8.39 -18.12
N TRP A 119 9.92 -9.63 -17.92
CA TRP A 119 10.63 -10.41 -18.93
C TRP A 119 10.11 -11.84 -18.86
N LYS A 120 10.16 -12.55 -19.98
CA LYS A 120 9.76 -13.95 -20.04
C LYS A 120 11.00 -14.82 -19.88
N PRO A 121 11.03 -15.76 -18.92
CA PRO A 121 12.15 -16.67 -18.79
C PRO A 121 12.21 -17.61 -19.98
N GLU A 122 13.41 -17.79 -20.54
CA GLU A 122 13.66 -18.80 -21.56
C GLU A 122 13.62 -20.20 -20.94
N PRO A 123 13.15 -21.23 -21.66
CA PRO A 123 13.08 -22.60 -21.13
C PRO A 123 14.41 -23.11 -20.57
N GLN A 124 15.53 -22.76 -21.20
CA GLN A 124 16.88 -23.18 -20.79
C GLN A 124 17.27 -22.64 -19.40
N LEU A 125 16.72 -21.49 -19.01
CA LEU A 125 16.94 -20.89 -17.69
C LEU A 125 16.13 -21.61 -16.59
N LEU A 126 15.07 -22.34 -16.96
CA LEU A 126 14.23 -23.05 -16.00
C LEU A 126 14.81 -24.41 -15.59
N ASP A 127 15.64 -25.04 -16.42
CA ASP A 127 16.19 -26.37 -16.13
C ASP A 127 17.00 -26.43 -14.82
N PRO A 128 17.94 -25.49 -14.53
CA PRO A 128 18.67 -25.48 -13.25
C PRO A 128 17.76 -25.22 -12.05
N ILE A 129 16.70 -24.45 -12.24
CA ILE A 129 15.73 -24.09 -11.20
C ILE A 129 14.83 -25.29 -10.87
N ILE A 130 14.33 -25.99 -11.88
CA ILE A 130 13.56 -27.23 -11.72
C ILE A 130 14.40 -28.27 -10.97
N ALA A 131 15.70 -28.40 -11.32
CA ALA A 131 16.61 -29.28 -10.60
C ALA A 131 16.80 -28.89 -9.12
N ASP A 132 16.88 -27.59 -8.81
CA ASP A 132 16.96 -27.09 -7.43
C ASP A 132 15.65 -27.33 -6.64
N LEU A 133 14.49 -27.25 -7.28
CA LEU A 133 13.18 -27.55 -6.67
C LEU A 133 13.00 -29.05 -6.40
N ALA A 134 13.45 -29.91 -7.32
CA ALA A 134 13.36 -31.37 -7.20
C ALA A 134 14.50 -31.98 -6.35
N ARG A 135 15.36 -31.13 -5.79
CA ARG A 135 16.61 -31.51 -5.13
C ARG A 135 16.39 -32.42 -3.92
N LYS A 136 17.19 -33.49 -3.83
CA LYS A 136 17.24 -34.36 -2.63
C LYS A 136 18.04 -33.71 -1.50
N PRO A 137 17.65 -33.91 -0.22
CA PRO A 137 18.46 -33.47 0.92
C PRO A 137 19.92 -33.92 0.79
N GLY A 138 20.89 -33.03 1.04
CA GLY A 138 22.33 -33.32 0.96
C GLY A 138 23.00 -33.07 -0.39
N THR A 139 22.25 -32.75 -1.46
CA THR A 139 22.85 -32.35 -2.75
C THR A 139 23.09 -30.83 -2.81
N LYS A 140 24.11 -30.41 -3.59
CA LYS A 140 24.53 -29.01 -3.73
C LYS A 140 23.36 -28.18 -4.31
N ALA A 141 22.92 -27.18 -3.56
CA ALA A 141 21.87 -26.27 -3.98
C ALA A 141 22.44 -25.10 -4.80
N LEU A 142 21.56 -24.38 -5.50
CA LEU A 142 21.95 -23.10 -6.08
C LEU A 142 22.43 -22.13 -5.00
N PRO A 143 23.44 -21.28 -5.31
CA PRO A 143 23.92 -20.26 -4.39
C PRO A 143 22.76 -19.35 -3.97
N SER A 144 22.83 -18.79 -2.76
CA SER A 144 21.79 -17.88 -2.26
C SER A 144 22.38 -16.48 -2.16
N VAL A 145 21.55 -15.46 -2.37
CA VAL A 145 21.94 -14.08 -2.08
C VAL A 145 22.04 -13.88 -0.57
N ASP A 146 23.02 -13.06 -0.16
CA ASP A 146 23.24 -12.71 1.23
C ASP A 146 22.53 -11.39 1.56
N GLY A 147 21.39 -11.49 2.26
CA GLY A 147 20.69 -10.33 2.78
C GLY A 147 21.32 -9.81 4.07
N PHE A 148 21.56 -8.50 4.12
CA PHE A 148 21.98 -7.75 5.29
C PHE A 148 20.78 -7.10 5.97
N ALA A 149 20.21 -7.78 6.97
CA ALA A 149 19.11 -7.24 7.74
C ALA A 149 19.63 -6.11 8.62
N ALA A 150 18.98 -4.93 8.55
CA ALA A 150 19.27 -3.86 9.49
C ALA A 150 19.10 -4.42 10.91
N LYS A 151 20.14 -4.26 11.74
CA LYS A 151 20.09 -4.70 13.14
C LYS A 151 19.16 -3.77 13.91
N HIS A 152 17.87 -4.06 13.91
CA HIS A 152 16.96 -3.51 14.89
C HIS A 152 17.20 -4.18 16.23
N ALA A 153 17.14 -3.40 17.30
CA ALA A 153 17.02 -3.98 18.63
C ALA A 153 15.79 -4.90 18.60
N PRO A 154 15.93 -6.19 18.98
CA PRO A 154 14.79 -7.10 18.95
C PRO A 154 13.73 -6.55 19.89
N LEU A 155 12.52 -6.34 19.38
CA LEU A 155 11.39 -5.92 20.19
C LEU A 155 11.06 -7.07 21.14
N SER A 156 11.35 -6.89 22.42
CA SER A 156 11.03 -7.91 23.43
C SER A 156 9.52 -8.14 23.48
N TYR A 157 9.10 -9.31 23.98
CA TYR A 157 7.68 -9.57 24.21
C TYR A 157 7.06 -8.48 25.11
N GLU A 158 7.78 -8.05 26.14
CA GLU A 158 7.38 -6.97 27.04
C GLU A 158 7.16 -5.65 26.29
N ALA A 159 8.12 -5.23 25.46
CA ALA A 159 8.00 -4.01 24.67
C ALA A 159 6.83 -4.08 23.67
N LYS A 160 6.63 -5.23 23.02
CA LYS A 160 5.49 -5.46 22.12
C LYS A 160 4.16 -5.41 22.87
N SER A 161 4.09 -6.02 24.04
CA SER A 161 2.91 -6.01 24.90
C SER A 161 2.56 -4.58 25.34
N ALA A 162 3.55 -3.83 25.82
CA ALA A 162 3.38 -2.44 26.24
C ALA A 162 2.91 -1.55 25.08
N LEU A 163 3.53 -1.65 23.90
CA LEU A 163 3.10 -0.88 22.72
C LEU A 163 1.67 -1.20 22.31
N ASN A 164 1.27 -2.47 22.32
CA ASN A 164 -0.09 -2.88 22.00
C ASN A 164 -1.10 -2.35 23.04
N GLU A 165 -0.78 -2.42 24.32
CA GLU A 165 -1.63 -1.92 25.39
C GLU A 165 -1.81 -0.40 25.28
N ILE A 166 -0.71 0.35 25.14
CA ILE A 166 -0.73 1.79 24.92
C ILE A 166 -1.55 2.14 23.67
N GLY A 167 -1.29 1.46 22.55
CA GLY A 167 -2.03 1.66 21.30
C GLY A 167 -3.53 1.44 21.46
N SER A 168 -3.94 0.40 22.20
CA SER A 168 -5.35 0.13 22.48
C SER A 168 -6.03 1.26 23.25
N LYS A 169 -5.36 1.85 24.24
CA LYS A 169 -5.89 2.97 25.04
C LYS A 169 -5.89 4.28 24.27
N LEU A 170 -4.83 4.55 23.52
CA LEU A 170 -4.74 5.75 22.68
C LEU A 170 -5.82 5.78 21.60
N SER A 171 -6.23 4.62 21.07
CA SER A 171 -7.34 4.54 20.11
C SER A 171 -8.68 5.06 20.64
N LEU A 172 -8.88 5.05 21.98
CA LEU A 172 -10.11 5.53 22.62
C LEU A 172 -10.19 7.05 22.70
N VAL A 173 -9.06 7.76 22.64
CA VAL A 173 -9.00 9.22 22.72
C VAL A 173 -9.78 9.87 21.57
N PRO A 174 -9.45 9.64 20.27
CA PRO A 174 -10.19 10.25 19.18
C PRO A 174 -11.67 9.85 19.17
N TRP A 175 -12.00 8.61 19.57
CA TRP A 175 -13.39 8.18 19.72
C TRP A 175 -14.13 8.99 20.79
N SER A 176 -13.58 9.08 22.01
CA SER A 176 -14.21 9.75 23.14
C SER A 176 -14.38 11.26 22.89
N VAL A 177 -13.36 11.90 22.32
CA VAL A 177 -13.41 13.33 21.98
C VAL A 177 -14.40 13.58 20.83
N GLY A 178 -14.49 12.67 19.85
CA GLY A 178 -15.44 12.75 18.74
C GLY A 178 -16.91 12.72 19.17
N GLN A 179 -17.23 12.03 20.29
CA GLN A 179 -18.57 11.98 20.86
C GLN A 179 -19.00 13.31 21.54
N LEU A 180 -18.07 14.21 21.84
CA LEU A 180 -18.39 15.49 22.47
C LEU A 180 -19.20 16.39 21.52
N SER A 181 -20.15 17.15 22.09
CA SER A 181 -20.89 18.15 21.32
C SER A 181 -20.01 19.36 20.96
N GLU A 182 -20.35 20.10 19.90
CA GLU A 182 -19.65 21.35 19.54
C GLU A 182 -19.62 22.35 20.72
N ARG A 183 -20.68 22.38 21.54
CA ARG A 183 -20.76 23.21 22.76
C ARG A 183 -19.83 22.74 23.88
N SER A 184 -19.56 21.45 23.99
CA SER A 184 -18.74 20.86 25.07
C SER A 184 -17.24 20.92 24.77
N LEU A 185 -16.85 20.92 23.49
CA LEU A 185 -15.45 20.86 23.06
C LEU A 185 -14.58 22.01 23.59
N PRO A 186 -15.01 23.30 23.59
CA PRO A 186 -14.17 24.37 24.14
C PRO A 186 -13.79 24.18 25.61
N GLY A 187 -14.74 23.73 26.44
CA GLY A 187 -14.49 23.43 27.86
C GLY A 187 -13.54 22.24 28.05
N PHE A 188 -13.69 21.20 27.22
CA PHE A 188 -12.76 20.08 27.20
C PHE A 188 -11.35 20.51 26.81
N ILE A 189 -11.18 21.26 25.70
CA ILE A 189 -9.87 21.75 25.22
C ILE A 189 -9.19 22.59 26.30
N GLN A 190 -9.93 23.50 26.94
CA GLN A 190 -9.40 24.34 28.01
C GLN A 190 -8.92 23.51 29.19
N GLN A 191 -9.70 22.53 29.63
CA GLN A 191 -9.32 21.68 30.77
C GLN A 191 -8.16 20.74 30.43
N ALA A 192 -8.12 20.18 29.22
CA ALA A 192 -6.99 19.36 28.76
C ALA A 192 -5.69 20.19 28.75
N ARG A 193 -5.72 21.42 28.20
CA ARG A 193 -4.57 22.34 28.23
C ARG A 193 -4.16 22.75 29.65
N LYS A 194 -5.12 22.85 30.57
CA LYS A 194 -4.84 23.13 31.98
C LYS A 194 -4.13 21.94 32.62
N ARG A 195 -4.66 20.72 32.46
CA ARG A 195 -4.01 19.49 32.96
C ARG A 195 -2.62 19.29 32.39
N ALA A 196 -2.41 19.56 31.11
CA ALA A 196 -1.08 19.51 30.52
C ALA A 196 -0.04 20.39 31.24
N LYS A 197 -0.46 21.51 31.83
CA LYS A 197 0.40 22.39 32.63
C LYS A 197 0.54 21.95 34.08
N ASP A 198 -0.56 21.49 34.65
CA ASP A 198 -0.65 21.13 36.07
C ASP A 198 -0.05 19.73 36.37
N GLU A 199 0.03 18.86 35.36
CA GLU A 199 0.47 17.46 35.44
C GLU A 199 1.62 17.18 34.44
N PRO A 200 2.89 17.56 34.75
CA PRO A 200 4.01 17.46 33.81
C PRO A 200 4.33 16.03 33.34
N GLU A 201 4.07 15.03 34.18
CA GLU A 201 4.28 13.61 33.85
C GLU A 201 3.32 13.13 32.74
N GLU A 202 2.15 13.76 32.65
CA GLU A 202 1.11 13.44 31.65
C GLU A 202 0.98 14.51 30.55
N GLN A 203 1.89 15.50 30.53
CA GLN A 203 1.81 16.68 29.67
C GLN A 203 1.48 16.33 28.22
N TYR A 204 2.25 15.42 27.61
CA TYR A 204 2.10 15.08 26.19
C TYR A 204 0.77 14.36 25.88
N PHE A 205 0.22 13.61 26.84
CA PHE A 205 -1.08 12.97 26.66
C PHE A 205 -2.21 14.01 26.67
N TRP A 206 -2.15 14.97 27.59
CA TRP A 206 -3.11 16.05 27.68
C TRP A 206 -3.01 17.04 26.52
N GLU A 207 -1.81 17.33 26.03
CA GLU A 207 -1.59 18.13 24.82
C GLU A 207 -2.18 17.44 23.58
N ALA A 208 -1.93 16.14 23.40
CA ALA A 208 -2.51 15.36 22.32
C ALA A 208 -4.05 15.33 22.39
N ALA A 209 -4.62 15.20 23.60
CA ALA A 209 -6.06 15.24 23.81
C ALA A 209 -6.65 16.62 23.47
N ALA A 210 -6.00 17.72 23.86
CA ALA A 210 -6.40 19.07 23.49
C ALA A 210 -6.37 19.29 21.98
N PHE A 211 -5.29 18.85 21.32
CA PHE A 211 -5.14 18.92 19.86
C PHE A 211 -6.25 18.13 19.14
N GLU A 212 -6.58 16.94 19.62
CA GLU A 212 -7.73 16.17 19.11
C GLU A 212 -9.04 16.93 19.30
N GLY A 213 -9.23 17.58 20.45
CA GLY A 213 -10.40 18.42 20.73
C GLY A 213 -10.55 19.57 19.74
N GLU A 214 -9.46 20.28 19.45
CA GLU A 214 -9.42 21.36 18.47
C GLU A 214 -9.76 20.86 17.07
N ARG A 215 -9.20 19.70 16.70
CA ARG A 215 -9.49 19.05 15.41
C ARG A 215 -10.97 18.68 15.28
N GLN A 216 -11.57 18.09 16.31
CA GLN A 216 -12.99 17.72 16.31
C GLN A 216 -13.90 18.95 16.28
N LEU A 217 -13.50 20.02 16.97
CA LEU A 217 -14.23 21.29 16.96
C LEU A 217 -14.26 21.89 15.56
N GLU A 218 -13.10 21.88 14.88
CA GLU A 218 -12.99 22.35 13.51
C GLU A 218 -13.79 21.47 12.53
N LEU A 219 -13.72 20.14 12.64
CA LEU A 219 -14.52 19.24 11.81
C LEU A 219 -16.03 19.47 11.96
N LYS A 220 -16.51 19.65 13.20
CA LYS A 220 -17.93 19.95 13.45
C LYS A 220 -18.32 21.33 12.92
N ARG A 221 -17.45 22.34 13.05
CA ARG A 221 -17.65 23.67 12.47
C ARG A 221 -17.75 23.61 10.94
N LEU A 222 -16.84 22.89 10.28
CA LEU A 222 -16.85 22.71 8.83
C LEU A 222 -18.16 22.05 8.39
N ARG A 223 -18.53 20.91 8.99
CA ARG A 223 -19.79 20.20 8.71
C ARG A 223 -21.05 21.01 8.99
N ARG A 224 -21.06 21.84 10.04
CA ARG A 224 -22.22 22.71 10.35
C ARG A 224 -22.37 23.87 9.37
N THR A 225 -21.24 24.46 8.94
CA THR A 225 -21.27 25.66 8.11
C THR A 225 -21.23 25.36 6.62
N GLY A 226 -20.79 24.17 6.22
CA GLY A 226 -20.52 23.82 4.83
C GLY A 226 -19.41 24.66 4.21
N LYS A 227 -18.64 25.44 5.00
CA LYS A 227 -17.58 26.35 4.51
C LYS A 227 -16.22 25.68 4.55
N GLY A 228 -15.26 26.25 3.81
CA GLY A 228 -13.88 25.76 3.72
C GLY A 228 -13.70 24.76 2.59
N THR A 229 -12.53 24.14 2.49
CA THR A 229 -12.26 23.15 1.44
C THR A 229 -12.93 21.82 1.76
N TRP A 230 -13.73 21.34 0.82
CA TRP A 230 -14.39 20.04 0.85
C TRP A 230 -13.85 19.16 -0.27
N VAL A 231 -14.02 17.86 -0.11
CA VAL A 231 -13.62 16.85 -1.07
C VAL A 231 -14.87 16.14 -1.56
N ALA A 232 -15.02 16.05 -2.88
CA ALA A 232 -15.91 15.09 -3.53
C ALA A 232 -15.08 13.88 -3.96
N LEU A 233 -15.38 12.72 -3.39
CA LEU A 233 -14.73 11.44 -3.66
C LEU A 233 -15.71 10.43 -4.27
N PHE A 234 -15.41 9.98 -5.48
CA PHE A 234 -16.16 8.95 -6.16
C PHE A 234 -15.27 7.75 -6.42
N GLU A 235 -15.66 6.59 -5.90
CA GLU A 235 -14.91 5.34 -5.95
C GLU A 235 -15.81 4.24 -6.52
N ILE A 236 -15.26 3.41 -7.40
CA ILE A 236 -15.88 2.17 -7.88
C ILE A 236 -14.97 1.03 -7.50
N TYR A 237 -15.52 -0.01 -6.88
CA TYR A 237 -14.82 -1.22 -6.53
C TYR A 237 -15.34 -2.40 -7.36
N ARG A 238 -14.44 -3.25 -7.83
CA ARG A 238 -14.75 -4.52 -8.48
C ARG A 238 -14.61 -5.65 -7.48
N HIS A 239 -15.64 -6.46 -7.30
CA HIS A 239 -15.59 -7.64 -6.46
C HIS A 239 -14.91 -8.79 -7.22
N THR A 240 -13.73 -9.20 -6.77
CA THR A 240 -12.98 -10.34 -7.33
C THR A 240 -13.16 -11.62 -6.54
N GLY A 241 -13.84 -11.55 -5.39
CA GLY A 241 -14.28 -12.70 -4.60
C GLY A 241 -15.22 -12.28 -3.46
N PRO A 242 -15.68 -13.23 -2.62
CA PRO A 242 -16.63 -12.94 -1.53
C PRO A 242 -16.15 -11.91 -0.49
N SER A 243 -14.84 -11.70 -0.38
CA SER A 243 -14.24 -10.72 0.55
C SER A 243 -13.06 -9.98 -0.08
N SER A 244 -12.96 -10.00 -1.40
CA SER A 244 -11.91 -9.31 -2.15
C SER A 244 -12.54 -8.28 -3.06
N VAL A 245 -12.14 -7.04 -2.85
CA VAL A 245 -12.51 -5.88 -3.66
C VAL A 245 -11.24 -5.26 -4.19
N GLU A 246 -11.27 -4.87 -5.46
CA GLU A 246 -10.22 -4.11 -6.11
C GLU A 246 -10.79 -2.75 -6.46
N GLU A 247 -10.04 -1.68 -6.20
CA GLU A 247 -10.42 -0.34 -6.65
C GLU A 247 -10.35 -0.29 -8.18
N ALA A 248 -11.49 -0.07 -8.83
CA ALA A 248 -11.63 -0.02 -10.28
C ALA A 248 -11.56 1.42 -10.82
N PHE A 249 -12.00 2.39 -10.02
CA PHE A 249 -11.95 3.81 -10.38
C PHE A 249 -11.99 4.66 -9.12
N THR A 250 -11.19 5.72 -9.07
CA THR A 250 -11.26 6.75 -8.03
C THR A 250 -11.09 8.12 -8.66
N LYS A 251 -11.99 9.04 -8.31
CA LYS A 251 -11.86 10.45 -8.66
C LYS A 251 -12.08 11.32 -7.45
N ARG A 252 -11.17 12.27 -7.26
CA ARG A 252 -11.20 13.25 -6.18
C ARG A 252 -11.22 14.65 -6.75
N LEU A 253 -12.09 15.49 -6.23
CA LEU A 253 -12.10 16.93 -6.49
C LEU A 253 -12.12 17.70 -5.18
N GLU A 254 -11.22 18.68 -5.05
CA GLU A 254 -11.31 19.68 -3.99
C GLU A 254 -12.25 20.79 -4.43
N CYS A 255 -13.15 21.21 -3.53
CA CYS A 255 -14.23 22.13 -3.82
C CYS A 255 -14.30 23.21 -2.72
N ASP A 256 -14.68 24.42 -3.10
CA ASP A 256 -14.93 25.51 -2.15
C ASP A 256 -16.35 25.36 -1.56
N GLY A 257 -16.40 24.70 -0.40
CA GLY A 257 -17.63 24.44 0.35
C GLY A 257 -18.33 23.13 0.01
N GLU A 258 -19.22 22.73 0.92
CA GLU A 258 -19.98 21.48 0.86
C GLU A 258 -20.94 21.46 -0.32
N ALA A 259 -21.64 22.57 -0.59
CA ALA A 259 -22.57 22.66 -1.71
C ALA A 259 -21.87 22.44 -3.05
N ALA A 260 -20.68 23.03 -3.23
CA ALA A 260 -19.87 22.80 -4.42
C ALA A 260 -19.40 21.34 -4.51
N ALA A 261 -18.98 20.74 -3.39
CA ALA A 261 -18.60 19.32 -3.35
C ALA A 261 -19.78 18.39 -3.68
N VAL A 262 -20.99 18.72 -3.26
CA VAL A 262 -22.20 17.93 -3.59
C VAL A 262 -22.54 18.03 -5.06
N GLU A 263 -22.48 19.22 -5.67
CA GLU A 263 -22.70 19.35 -7.11
C GLU A 263 -21.59 18.68 -7.92
N ALA A 264 -20.33 18.81 -7.50
CA ALA A 264 -19.20 18.09 -8.09
C ALA A 264 -19.40 16.57 -7.97
N MET A 265 -19.87 16.07 -6.83
CA MET A 265 -20.19 14.65 -6.66
C MET A 265 -21.27 14.17 -7.63
N LYS A 266 -22.35 14.93 -7.78
CA LYS A 266 -23.41 14.59 -8.73
C LYS A 266 -22.87 14.54 -10.16
N GLU A 267 -21.99 15.46 -10.52
CA GLU A 267 -21.35 15.45 -11.82
C GLU A 267 -20.43 14.23 -11.99
N LEU A 268 -19.59 13.91 -11.00
CA LEU A 268 -18.76 12.71 -11.02
C LEU A 268 -19.59 11.44 -11.21
N VAL A 269 -20.73 11.32 -10.51
CA VAL A 269 -21.65 10.20 -10.68
C VAL A 269 -22.24 10.19 -12.10
N ARG A 270 -22.73 11.32 -12.62
CA ARG A 270 -23.28 11.39 -13.99
C ARG A 270 -22.23 11.03 -15.04
N GLU A 271 -21.02 11.54 -14.90
CA GLU A 271 -19.92 11.33 -15.83
C GLU A 271 -19.43 9.88 -15.82
N HIS A 272 -19.38 9.26 -14.63
CA HIS A 272 -18.67 7.99 -14.45
C HIS A 272 -19.58 6.79 -14.11
N HIS A 273 -20.89 6.95 -13.93
CA HIS A 273 -21.78 5.79 -13.67
C HIS A 273 -21.72 4.73 -14.77
N GLY A 274 -21.39 5.10 -16.01
CA GLY A 274 -21.22 4.18 -17.13
C GLY A 274 -20.06 3.19 -16.95
N LEU A 275 -19.14 3.45 -16.02
CA LEU A 275 -18.05 2.53 -15.67
C LEU A 275 -18.53 1.36 -14.79
N MET A 276 -19.74 1.42 -14.25
CA MET A 276 -20.31 0.34 -13.43
C MET A 276 -20.66 -0.88 -14.28
N GLY A 277 -20.10 -2.04 -13.91
CA GLY A 277 -20.44 -3.34 -14.50
C GLY A 277 -21.02 -4.32 -13.48
N PRO A 278 -21.41 -5.54 -13.91
CA PRO A 278 -21.76 -6.62 -13.00
C PRO A 278 -20.64 -6.88 -11.99
N GLY A 279 -21.00 -7.07 -10.73
CA GLY A 279 -20.02 -7.30 -9.66
C GLY A 279 -19.18 -6.08 -9.29
N HIS A 280 -19.60 -4.87 -9.66
CA HIS A 280 -19.05 -3.64 -9.11
C HIS A 280 -19.94 -3.08 -7.99
N SER A 281 -19.31 -2.43 -7.02
CA SER A 281 -19.95 -1.53 -6.06
C SER A 281 -19.39 -0.13 -6.25
N MET A 282 -20.13 0.86 -5.77
CA MET A 282 -19.78 2.27 -5.89
C MET A 282 -19.91 2.92 -4.53
N GLU A 283 -18.94 3.74 -4.17
CA GLU A 283 -18.98 4.60 -3.01
C GLU A 283 -18.79 6.06 -3.42
N SER A 284 -19.65 6.92 -2.89
CA SER A 284 -19.62 8.36 -3.16
C SER A 284 -19.68 9.09 -1.84
N ARG A 285 -18.69 9.93 -1.55
CA ARG A 285 -18.58 10.61 -0.25
C ARG A 285 -18.17 12.07 -0.44
N THR A 286 -18.91 12.98 0.20
CA THR A 286 -18.45 14.35 0.41
C THR A 286 -17.98 14.53 1.84
N MET A 287 -16.86 15.20 2.04
CA MET A 287 -16.29 15.42 3.38
C MET A 287 -15.38 16.65 3.41
N PRO A 288 -15.16 17.26 4.58
CA PRO A 288 -14.14 18.30 4.71
C PRO A 288 -12.74 17.78 4.35
N LEU A 289 -11.90 18.61 3.73
CA LEU A 289 -10.51 18.22 3.40
C LEU A 289 -9.72 17.77 4.64
N LEU A 290 -10.00 18.37 5.80
CA LEU A 290 -9.41 17.95 7.07
C LEU A 290 -9.73 16.48 7.41
N GLU A 291 -10.93 16.01 7.10
CA GLU A 291 -11.34 14.62 7.32
C GLU A 291 -10.66 13.68 6.32
N TRP A 292 -10.60 14.07 5.05
CA TRP A 292 -9.88 13.32 4.01
C TRP A 292 -8.41 13.09 4.38
N LYS A 293 -7.70 14.13 4.81
CA LYS A 293 -6.29 14.04 5.22
C LYS A 293 -6.09 13.10 6.41
N LEU A 294 -7.09 12.92 7.28
CA LEU A 294 -6.98 12.01 8.42
C LEU A 294 -7.10 10.54 8.03
N MET A 295 -7.90 10.24 7.00
CA MET A 295 -8.04 8.90 6.47
C MET A 295 -6.85 8.54 5.57
N ASN A 296 -6.25 9.54 4.91
CA ASN A 296 -5.21 9.34 3.89
C ASN A 296 -3.87 10.01 4.26
N ARG A 297 -3.43 9.86 5.52
CA ARG A 297 -2.19 10.49 6.04
C ARG A 297 -0.88 10.13 5.32
N TRP A 298 -0.96 9.28 4.29
CA TRP A 298 0.17 8.74 3.53
C TRP A 298 0.25 9.29 2.09
N GLU A 299 -0.64 10.21 1.69
CA GLU A 299 -0.63 10.90 0.38
C GLU A 299 0.06 12.28 0.41
N GLY A 300 0.80 12.58 1.48
CA GLY A 300 1.47 13.87 1.69
C GLY A 300 2.93 13.88 1.24
#